data_AF-A0A182SHN6-F1
#
_entry.id   AF-A0A182SHN6-F1
#
_cell.length_a   1.000
_cell.length_b   1.000
_cell.length_c   1.000
_cell.angle_alpha   90.00
_cell.angle_beta   90.00
_cell.angle_gamma   90.00
#
_symmetry.space_group_name_H-M   'P 1'
#
loop_
_entity.id
_entity.type
_entity.pdbx_description
1 polymer ?
#
loop_
_entity_poly.entity_id
_entity_poly.type
_entity_poly.pdbx_seq_one_letter_code
_entity_poly.pdbx_strand_id
1 'polypeptide(L)'
;MRPGSLKDPEIAELFNKHDPEKIFEDLREIGHGSFGAVYYAKCNLTPEIVAIKKMSYMGKQSMEKWQDILKEIRFLRQLNHPNTIEYKGCYLHENTAWLVMEYCVGSASDIIEVHKRPLKE
;
A
#
# COMPACT_ATOMS: atom_id res chain seq x y z
N MET A 1 5.54 22.49 2.08
CA MET A 1 5.05 21.61 3.17
C MET A 1 6.10 20.54 3.43
N ARG A 2 6.36 20.14 4.68
CA ARG A 2 7.34 19.06 4.96
C ARG A 2 6.72 17.69 4.62
N PRO A 3 7.47 16.72 4.06
CA PRO A 3 6.99 15.34 3.88
C PRO A 3 6.41 14.75 5.17
N GLY A 4 5.28 14.04 5.07
CA GLY A 4 4.58 13.47 6.23
C GLY A 4 3.82 14.47 7.12
N SER A 5 3.83 15.78 6.79
CA SER A 5 3.12 16.79 7.58
C SER A 5 1.60 16.74 7.36
N LEU A 6 0.85 16.37 8.40
CA LEU A 6 -0.63 16.34 8.39
C LEU A 6 -1.29 17.64 8.90
N LYS A 7 -0.61 18.79 8.77
CA LYS A 7 -1.18 20.10 9.15
C LYS A 7 -2.27 20.59 8.19
N ASP A 8 -2.20 20.13 6.94
CA ASP A 8 -3.22 20.40 5.94
C ASP A 8 -4.39 19.42 6.13
N PRO A 9 -5.61 19.90 6.37
CA PRO A 9 -6.79 19.06 6.58
C PRO A 9 -7.05 18.08 5.42
N GLU A 10 -6.85 18.50 4.17
CA GLU A 10 -7.10 17.65 3.00
C GLU A 10 -6.12 16.47 2.95
N ILE A 11 -4.88 16.70 3.37
CA ILE A 11 -3.87 15.65 3.47
C ILE A 11 -4.13 14.79 4.70
N ALA A 12 -4.49 15.37 5.82
CA ALA A 12 -4.81 14.64 7.05
C ALA A 12 -5.96 13.64 6.84
N GLU A 13 -6.95 13.98 6.02
CA GLU A 13 -8.08 13.10 5.69
C GLU A 13 -7.67 11.86 4.88
N LEU A 14 -6.51 11.87 4.22
CA LEU A 14 -6.00 10.72 3.46
C LEU A 14 -5.45 9.61 4.37
N PHE A 15 -5.17 9.90 5.64
CA PHE A 15 -4.52 8.97 6.55
C PHE A 15 -5.36 8.69 7.80
N ASN A 16 -5.47 7.41 8.14
CA ASN A 16 -6.00 6.96 9.42
C ASN A 16 -5.04 7.32 10.55
N LYS A 17 -5.61 7.64 11.72
CA LYS A 17 -4.86 8.10 12.91
C LYS A 17 -4.33 6.96 13.78
N HIS A 18 -4.79 5.74 13.55
CA HIS A 18 -4.34 4.58 14.32
C HIS A 18 -2.93 4.17 13.92
N ASP A 19 -2.19 3.60 14.86
CA ASP A 19 -0.86 3.07 14.61
C ASP A 19 -0.96 1.74 13.83
N PRO A 20 -0.45 1.66 12.58
CA PRO A 20 -0.61 0.46 11.77
C PRO A 20 0.11 -0.76 12.34
N GLU A 21 1.16 -0.59 13.15
CA GLU A 21 1.85 -1.72 13.80
C GLU A 21 1.01 -2.43 14.86
N LYS A 22 -0.05 -1.77 15.36
CA LYS A 22 -1.01 -2.37 16.28
C LYS A 22 -2.20 -3.02 15.56
N ILE A 23 -2.38 -2.70 14.28
CA ILE A 23 -3.50 -3.18 13.46
C ILE A 23 -3.08 -4.36 12.61
N PHE A 24 -1.86 -4.35 12.08
CA PHE A 24 -1.40 -5.33 11.10
C PHE A 24 -0.25 -6.16 11.65
N GLU A 25 -0.39 -7.48 11.57
CA GLU A 25 0.61 -8.45 12.03
C GLU A 25 1.01 -9.44 10.93
N ASP A 26 2.00 -10.28 11.22
CA ASP A 26 2.50 -11.31 10.31
C ASP A 26 2.92 -10.74 8.93
N LEU A 27 3.63 -9.61 8.98
CA LEU A 27 4.09 -8.92 7.78
C LEU A 27 5.12 -9.76 7.05
N ARG A 28 4.78 -10.20 5.84
CA ARG A 28 5.67 -10.98 4.97
C ARG A 28 5.79 -10.28 3.63
N GLU A 29 7.01 -9.97 3.23
CA GLU A 29 7.25 -9.33 1.94
C GLU A 29 6.82 -10.26 0.80
N ILE A 30 5.99 -9.76 -0.11
CA ILE A 30 5.46 -10.49 -1.27
C ILE A 30 5.86 -9.85 -2.60
N GLY A 31 6.48 -8.65 -2.56
CA GLY A 31 6.99 -7.98 -3.74
C GLY A 31 7.72 -6.70 -3.38
N HIS A 32 8.59 -6.24 -4.27
CA HIS A 32 9.30 -4.97 -4.12
C HIS A 32 9.40 -4.25 -5.46
N GLY A 33 9.45 -2.93 -5.40
CA GLY A 33 9.60 -2.07 -6.56
C GLY A 33 10.30 -0.76 -6.20
N SER A 34 10.32 0.17 -7.16
CA SER A 34 11.00 1.46 -7.01
C SER A 34 10.49 2.32 -5.84
N PHE A 35 9.20 2.19 -5.49
CA PHE A 35 8.55 3.01 -4.48
C PHE A 35 8.51 2.35 -3.08
N GLY A 36 9.00 1.11 -2.95
CA GLY A 36 9.01 0.38 -1.69
C GLY A 36 8.62 -1.09 -1.87
N ALA A 37 8.23 -1.72 -0.76
CA ALA A 37 7.89 -3.13 -0.71
C ALA A 37 6.42 -3.34 -0.34
N VAL A 38 5.84 -4.41 -0.86
CA VAL A 38 4.48 -4.86 -0.61
C VAL A 38 4.53 -6.06 0.31
N TYR A 39 3.71 -6.02 1.35
CA TYR A 39 3.65 -7.04 2.39
C TYR A 39 2.26 -7.67 2.42
N TYR A 40 2.21 -8.99 2.51
CA TYR A 40 1.07 -9.68 3.10
C TYR A 40 0.97 -9.30 4.57
N ALA A 41 -0.23 -9.08 5.10
CA ALA A 41 -0.46 -8.93 6.53
C ALA A 41 -1.86 -9.41 6.94
N LYS A 42 -2.02 -9.76 8.21
CA LYS A 42 -3.33 -10.01 8.84
C LYS A 42 -3.80 -8.73 9.53
N CYS A 43 -5.07 -8.39 9.35
CA CYS A 43 -5.71 -7.33 10.13
C CYS A 43 -6.13 -7.91 11.51
N ASN A 44 -5.89 -7.18 12.58
CA ASN A 44 -6.31 -7.57 13.94
C ASN A 44 -7.68 -7.01 14.31
N LEU A 45 -8.20 -6.07 13.52
CA LEU A 45 -9.54 -5.50 13.71
C LEU A 45 -10.61 -6.28 12.92
N THR A 46 -10.22 -6.97 11.86
CA THR A 46 -11.09 -7.76 10.98
C THR A 46 -10.41 -9.09 10.66
N PRO A 47 -11.13 -10.18 10.34
CA PRO A 47 -10.50 -11.45 9.96
C PRO A 47 -9.87 -11.42 8.54
N GLU A 48 -9.61 -10.25 7.99
CA GLU A 48 -9.18 -10.09 6.61
C GLU A 48 -7.66 -10.13 6.47
N ILE A 49 -7.22 -10.73 5.37
CA ILE A 49 -5.84 -10.62 4.86
C ILE A 49 -5.77 -9.42 3.92
N VAL A 50 -4.69 -8.65 4.02
CA VAL A 50 -4.48 -7.44 3.22
C VAL A 50 -3.09 -7.43 2.58
N ALA A 51 -2.96 -6.65 1.51
CA ALA A 51 -1.67 -6.25 0.96
C ALA A 51 -1.34 -4.82 1.44
N ILE A 52 -0.13 -4.62 1.95
CA ILE A 52 0.35 -3.33 2.46
C ILE A 52 1.57 -2.89 1.67
N LYS A 53 1.42 -1.84 0.86
CA LYS A 53 2.55 -1.18 0.20
C LYS A 53 3.16 -0.15 1.14
N LYS A 54 4.37 -0.44 1.64
CA LYS A 54 5.14 0.48 2.50
C LYS A 54 6.04 1.36 1.65
N MET A 55 5.85 2.66 1.72
CA MET A 55 6.54 3.66 0.92
C MET A 55 7.26 4.67 1.80
N SER A 56 8.59 4.60 1.83
CA SER A 56 9.41 5.54 2.60
C SER A 56 9.54 6.87 1.85
N TYR A 57 9.30 7.97 2.55
CA TYR A 57 9.55 9.33 2.05
C TYR A 57 10.83 9.94 2.64
N MET A 58 11.79 9.11 3.07
CA MET A 58 13.10 9.55 3.52
C MET A 58 14.13 9.64 2.38
N GLY A 59 15.22 10.35 2.69
CA GLY A 59 16.41 10.45 1.85
C GLY A 59 16.30 11.55 0.79
N LYS A 60 17.06 11.36 -0.30
CA LYS A 60 17.01 12.26 -1.46
C LYS A 60 15.59 12.25 -2.05
N GLN A 61 15.18 13.40 -2.59
CA GLN A 61 13.86 13.57 -3.25
C GLN A 61 12.66 13.25 -2.33
N SER A 62 12.79 13.39 -1.01
CA SER A 62 11.71 13.14 -0.04
C SER A 62 10.40 13.87 -0.37
N MET A 63 10.49 15.11 -0.89
CA MET A 63 9.32 15.87 -1.30
C MET A 63 8.63 15.28 -2.53
N GLU A 64 9.39 14.82 -3.52
CA GLU A 64 8.86 14.18 -4.74
C GLU A 64 8.20 12.85 -4.38
N LYS A 65 8.89 11.99 -3.61
CA LYS A 65 8.33 10.75 -3.07
C LYS A 65 7.02 10.98 -2.33
N TRP A 66 6.97 12.01 -1.49
CA TRP A 66 5.75 12.37 -0.76
C TRP A 66 4.61 12.79 -1.70
N GLN A 67 4.89 13.58 -2.74
CA GLN A 67 3.87 13.94 -3.73
C GLN A 67 3.37 12.72 -4.49
N ASP A 68 4.24 11.79 -4.85
CA ASP A 68 3.85 10.58 -5.57
C ASP A 68 3.01 9.64 -4.70
N ILE A 69 3.35 9.49 -3.41
CA ILE A 69 2.52 8.79 -2.42
C ILE A 69 1.11 9.40 -2.36
N LEU A 70 1.01 10.74 -2.24
CA LEU A 70 -0.28 11.42 -2.18
C LEU A 70 -1.10 11.26 -3.47
N LYS A 71 -0.44 11.29 -4.64
CA LYS A 71 -1.11 11.04 -5.92
C LYS A 71 -1.66 9.61 -5.98
N GLU A 72 -0.86 8.62 -5.57
CA GLU A 72 -1.26 7.21 -5.58
C GLU A 72 -2.47 6.96 -4.66
N ILE A 73 -2.44 7.47 -3.43
CA ILE A 73 -3.57 7.35 -2.50
C ILE A 73 -4.83 7.99 -3.07
N ARG A 74 -4.73 9.23 -3.59
CA ARG A 74 -5.88 9.96 -4.16
C ARG A 74 -6.47 9.23 -5.36
N PHE A 75 -5.63 8.65 -6.21
CA PHE A 75 -6.08 7.89 -7.37
C PHE A 75 -6.81 6.61 -6.96
N LEU A 76 -6.19 5.78 -6.10
CA LEU A 76 -6.79 4.52 -5.67
C LEU A 76 -8.09 4.71 -4.89
N ARG A 77 -8.19 5.76 -4.06
CA ARG A 77 -9.41 6.10 -3.31
C ARG A 77 -10.62 6.41 -4.21
N GLN A 78 -10.39 6.76 -5.48
CA GLN A 78 -11.46 7.03 -6.46
C GLN A 78 -11.92 5.78 -7.20
N LEU A 79 -11.21 4.65 -7.08
CA LEU A 79 -11.56 3.41 -7.77
C LEU A 79 -12.60 2.64 -6.94
N ASN A 80 -13.66 2.22 -7.61
CA ASN A 80 -14.69 1.35 -7.04
C ASN A 80 -15.24 0.43 -8.13
N HIS A 81 -14.54 -0.67 -8.40
CA HIS A 81 -14.93 -1.64 -9.41
C HIS A 81 -14.40 -3.05 -9.05
N PRO A 82 -15.16 -4.13 -9.30
CA PRO A 82 -14.75 -5.51 -8.96
C PRO A 82 -13.51 -6.04 -9.70
N ASN A 83 -12.97 -5.29 -10.67
CA ASN A 83 -11.76 -5.67 -11.42
C ASN A 83 -10.58 -4.72 -11.17
N THR A 84 -10.69 -3.86 -10.16
CA THR A 84 -9.62 -2.98 -9.70
C THR A 84 -9.31 -3.30 -8.26
N ILE A 85 -8.04 -3.15 -7.87
CA ILE A 85 -7.62 -3.38 -6.50
C ILE A 85 -8.39 -2.46 -5.54
N GLU A 86 -9.03 -3.04 -4.54
CA GLU A 86 -9.78 -2.30 -3.54
C GLU A 86 -8.82 -1.55 -2.60
N TYR A 87 -9.03 -0.23 -2.49
CA TYR A 87 -8.38 0.61 -1.48
C TYR A 87 -9.04 0.42 -0.11
N LYS A 88 -8.27 0.04 0.91
CA LYS A 88 -8.77 -0.17 2.28
C LYS A 88 -8.36 0.91 3.28
N GLY A 89 -7.36 1.73 2.94
CA GLY A 89 -6.94 2.84 3.79
C GLY A 89 -5.46 3.15 3.65
N CYS A 90 -5.03 4.28 4.21
CA CYS A 90 -3.63 4.61 4.34
C CYS A 90 -3.31 5.03 5.77
N TYR A 91 -2.09 4.75 6.22
CA TYR A 91 -1.60 5.05 7.56
C TYR A 91 -0.21 5.66 7.45
N LEU A 92 0.17 6.50 8.41
CA LEU A 92 1.54 6.94 8.58
C LEU A 92 2.13 6.30 9.82
N HIS A 93 3.34 5.77 9.67
CA HIS A 93 4.16 5.33 10.78
C HIS A 93 5.59 5.82 10.52
N GLU A 94 6.12 6.63 11.44
CA GLU A 94 7.40 7.33 11.32
C GLU A 94 7.54 8.10 10.00
N ASN A 95 8.43 7.67 9.10
CA ASN A 95 8.67 8.27 7.80
C ASN A 95 8.24 7.36 6.64
N THR A 96 7.21 6.53 6.88
CA THR A 96 6.70 5.55 5.94
C THR A 96 5.18 5.63 5.85
N ALA A 97 4.66 5.71 4.63
CA ALA A 97 3.25 5.57 4.35
C ALA A 97 2.91 4.08 4.11
N TRP A 98 1.86 3.60 4.74
CA TRP A 98 1.35 2.23 4.61
C TRP A 98 0.03 2.30 3.86
N LEU A 99 0.06 2.00 2.57
CA LEU A 99 -1.12 1.92 1.72
C LEU A 99 -1.67 0.50 1.79
N VAL A 100 -2.86 0.36 2.36
CA VAL A 100 -3.53 -0.93 2.60
C VAL A 100 -4.57 -1.17 1.50
N MET A 101 -4.50 -2.35 0.91
CA MET A 101 -5.33 -2.79 -0.22
C MET A 101 -5.81 -4.22 0.03
N GLU A 102 -6.79 -4.68 -0.76
CA GLU A 102 -7.10 -6.11 -0.80
C GLU A 102 -5.86 -6.95 -1.18
N TYR A 103 -5.84 -8.19 -0.72
CA TYR A 103 -4.79 -9.14 -1.07
C TYR A 103 -5.24 -10.02 -2.22
N CYS A 104 -4.43 -10.08 -3.28
CA CYS A 104 -4.55 -11.04 -4.37
C CYS A 104 -3.53 -12.16 -4.19
N VAL A 105 -3.91 -13.39 -4.56
CA VAL A 105 -3.05 -14.58 -4.43
C VAL A 105 -1.73 -14.45 -5.20
N GLY A 106 -1.74 -13.73 -6.32
CA GLY A 106 -0.55 -13.46 -7.11
C GLY A 106 -0.86 -12.69 -8.39
N SER A 107 0.20 -12.34 -9.11
CA SER A 107 0.14 -11.71 -10.42
C SER A 107 0.02 -12.76 -11.54
N ALA A 108 -0.38 -12.32 -12.74
CA ALA A 108 -0.34 -13.20 -13.92
C ALA A 108 1.08 -13.70 -14.24
N SER A 109 2.11 -12.90 -13.92
CA SER A 109 3.51 -13.31 -14.06
C SER A 109 3.86 -14.47 -13.14
N ASP A 110 3.36 -14.46 -11.90
CA ASP A 110 3.59 -15.52 -10.92
C ASP A 110 3.05 -16.86 -11.43
N ILE A 111 1.87 -16.84 -12.08
CA ILE A 111 1.25 -18.04 -12.67
C ILE A 111 2.15 -18.63 -13.77
N ILE A 112 2.68 -17.80 -14.66
CA ILE A 112 3.55 -18.24 -15.76
C ILE A 112 4.86 -18.81 -15.20
N GLU A 113 5.44 -18.17 -14.18
CA GLU A 113 6.68 -18.61 -13.54
C GLU A 113 6.54 -19.98 -12.87
N VAL A 114 5.44 -20.18 -12.13
CA VAL A 114 5.16 -21.45 -11.44
C VAL A 114 4.94 -22.58 -12.44
N HIS A 115 4.16 -22.35 -13.50
CA HIS A 115 3.83 -23.39 -14.48
C HIS A 115 4.89 -23.62 -15.55
N LYS A 116 5.83 -22.67 -15.73
CA LYS A 116 6.87 -22.68 -16.78
C LYS A 116 6.31 -22.92 -18.18
N ARG A 117 5.07 -22.48 -18.43
CA ARG A 117 4.34 -22.65 -19.68
C ARG A 117 3.47 -21.41 -19.94
N PRO A 118 3.22 -21.05 -21.21
CA PRO A 118 2.25 -20.01 -21.52
C PRO A 118 0.85 -20.41 -21.05
N LEU A 119 0.03 -19.40 -20.74
CA LEU A 119 -1.39 -19.60 -20.49
C LEU A 119 -2.04 -20.17 -21.77
N LYS A 120 -2.91 -21.16 -21.61
CA LYS A 120 -3.68 -21.70 -22.73
C LYS A 120 -4.82 -20.75 -23.04
N GLU A 121 -5.04 -20.47 -24.32
CA GLU A 121 -6.23 -19.80 -24.84
C GLU A 121 -7.48 -20.67 -24.67
#